data_AF-A0A3B5Y4Z1-F1
#
_entry.id   AF-A0A3B5Y4Z1-F1
#
_cell.length_a   1.000
_cell.length_b   1.000
_cell.length_c   1.000
_cell.angle_alpha   90.00
_cell.angle_beta   90.00
_cell.angle_gamma   90.00
#
_symmetry.space_group_name_H-M   'P 1'
#
loop_
_entity.id
_entity.type
_entity.pdbx_description
1 polymer ?
#
loop_
_entity_poly.entity_id
_entity_poly.type
_entity_poly.pdbx_seq_one_letter_code
_entity_poly.pdbx_strand_id
1 'polypeptide(L)'
;MAATPWLLLLCLSLAAGGAEPGILTWASSAPGVLQARAQPDSNGFISIDCGLQGEEGYVDTATKLSYYPDTGFTDGAGTCRNISADYIMPSLCKCLYTVRSFPAGAENCYTLRSLVPGLKYLIRAKFMYGNYDALRRPPVFDLHIGVNHWHTVNISKPHVEKSVEAILLVPDDFVQVCLINTGAGTPFMSSLELRPLKKTIYPQVTAAQGLLLSERINFGQIDENNVIRYPDDTHDRIWTPVVSSGTYTGVSTTSKVIPDSLFEVPTAVMQTAMKPRNVSSGISLSWDPEPQPNNPSPGYIIIMHFSELEFLLFNVTR
;
A
#
# COMPACT_ATOMS: atom_id res chain seq x y z
N MET A 1 -1.27 -1.90 -27.49
CA MET A 1 -1.12 -0.87 -26.45
C MET A 1 0.35 -0.77 -26.10
N ALA A 2 0.90 0.44 -26.03
CA ALA A 2 2.30 0.66 -25.64
C ALA A 2 2.43 0.53 -24.11
N ALA A 3 3.57 0.02 -23.63
CA ALA A 3 3.84 -0.12 -22.20
C ALA A 3 3.84 1.24 -21.50
N THR A 4 3.18 1.33 -20.35
CA THR A 4 3.12 2.53 -19.53
C THR A 4 4.40 2.63 -18.68
N PRO A 5 5.23 3.67 -18.82
CA PRO A 5 6.35 3.88 -17.92
C PRO A 5 5.88 4.04 -16.46
N TRP A 6 6.75 3.66 -15.52
CA TRP A 6 6.55 3.78 -14.07
C TRP A 6 7.53 4.78 -13.48
N LEU A 7 7.09 5.56 -12.49
CA LEU A 7 7.94 6.40 -11.64
C LEU A 7 7.88 5.86 -10.22
N LEU A 8 9.03 5.79 -9.54
CA LEU A 8 9.08 5.35 -8.16
C LEU A 8 8.65 6.50 -7.24
N LEU A 9 7.71 6.23 -6.36
CA LEU A 9 7.15 7.19 -5.42
C LEU A 9 7.79 6.99 -4.05
N LEU A 10 8.41 8.06 -3.56
CA LEU A 10 8.89 8.21 -2.19
C LEU A 10 8.03 9.27 -1.49
N CYS A 11 7.25 8.86 -0.50
CA CYS A 11 6.48 9.76 0.36
C CYS A 11 7.15 9.84 1.73
N LEU A 12 7.66 11.02 2.08
CA LEU A 12 8.42 11.28 3.29
C LEU A 12 7.72 12.40 4.07
N SER A 13 7.62 12.31 5.39
CA SER A 13 7.22 13.44 6.23
C SER A 13 8.44 14.11 6.90
N LEU A 14 8.62 15.42 6.72
CA LEU A 14 9.72 16.24 7.25
C LEU A 14 9.13 17.53 7.90
N ALA A 15 9.91 18.56 8.27
CA ALA A 15 9.36 19.88 8.73
C ALA A 15 9.76 21.10 7.83
N ALA A 16 8.80 21.98 7.47
CA ALA A 16 8.90 23.24 6.69
C ALA A 16 7.50 23.94 6.52
N GLY A 17 7.42 25.25 6.77
CA GLY A 17 6.16 25.92 7.15
C GLY A 17 5.25 26.57 6.08
N GLY A 18 4.02 26.91 6.53
CA GLY A 18 3.03 27.80 5.88
C GLY A 18 1.57 27.46 6.28
N ALA A 19 0.80 28.41 6.83
CA ALA A 19 -0.47 28.19 7.55
C ALA A 19 -1.74 28.80 6.89
N GLU A 20 -2.91 28.16 7.06
CA GLU A 20 -4.16 28.65 7.70
C GLU A 20 -5.38 27.70 7.44
N PRO A 21 -6.41 27.59 8.32
CA PRO A 21 -7.47 26.58 8.17
C PRO A 21 -8.92 27.09 8.04
N GLY A 22 -9.76 26.31 7.34
CA GLY A 22 -11.23 26.44 7.32
C GLY A 22 -11.93 25.07 7.46
N ILE A 23 -13.00 25.00 8.27
CA ILE A 23 -13.72 23.78 8.69
C ILE A 23 -14.96 23.52 7.80
N LEU A 24 -15.25 22.24 7.52
CA LEU A 24 -16.55 21.74 7.02
C LEU A 24 -17.06 20.58 7.89
N THR A 25 -18.38 20.46 8.02
CA THR A 25 -19.13 19.43 8.76
C THR A 25 -19.68 18.32 7.84
N TRP A 26 -19.86 17.11 8.38
CA TRP A 26 -20.35 15.92 7.68
C TRP A 26 -21.76 15.50 8.13
N ALA A 27 -22.46 14.75 7.27
CA ALA A 27 -23.68 14.00 7.57
C ALA A 27 -23.46 12.50 7.30
N SER A 28 -24.10 11.64 8.09
CA SER A 28 -23.98 10.17 8.08
C SER A 28 -25.13 9.48 7.34
N SER A 29 -24.88 8.27 6.83
CA SER A 29 -25.86 7.37 6.20
C SER A 29 -25.94 6.00 6.89
N ALA A 30 -27.12 5.36 6.77
CA ALA A 30 -27.52 4.07 7.34
C ALA A 30 -27.11 2.85 6.46
N PRO A 31 -27.25 1.59 6.93
CA PRO A 31 -26.53 0.43 6.40
C PRO A 31 -27.27 -0.33 5.29
N GLY A 32 -26.50 -0.99 4.41
CA GLY A 32 -26.99 -1.85 3.33
C GLY A 32 -26.39 -3.26 3.35
N VAL A 33 -27.29 -4.20 3.08
CA VAL A 33 -27.27 -5.68 2.94
C VAL A 33 -26.00 -6.35 2.35
N LEU A 34 -25.62 -7.49 2.95
CA LEU A 34 -24.61 -8.45 2.50
C LEU A 34 -24.96 -9.15 1.18
N GLN A 35 -24.06 -9.13 0.20
CA GLN A 35 -24.08 -10.06 -0.93
C GLN A 35 -22.67 -10.54 -1.27
N ALA A 36 -22.51 -11.87 -1.37
CA ALA A 36 -21.26 -12.63 -1.39
C ALA A 36 -20.48 -12.54 -2.71
N ARG A 37 -19.94 -11.36 -3.00
CA ARG A 37 -18.76 -11.13 -3.85
C ARG A 37 -18.02 -9.93 -3.25
N ALA A 38 -16.70 -9.84 -3.38
CA ALA A 38 -15.96 -8.62 -2.99
C ALA A 38 -16.28 -7.48 -3.98
N GLN A 39 -17.53 -7.02 -4.01
CA GLN A 39 -17.89 -5.78 -4.69
C GLN A 39 -17.25 -4.61 -3.94
N PRO A 40 -17.02 -3.48 -4.63
CA PRO A 40 -16.59 -2.27 -3.95
C PRO A 40 -17.52 -1.98 -2.76
N ASP A 41 -16.95 -1.77 -1.58
CA ASP A 41 -17.70 -1.41 -0.38
C ASP A 41 -18.28 0.01 -0.48
N SER A 42 -18.84 0.55 0.62
CA SER A 42 -19.39 1.92 0.62
C SER A 42 -18.35 3.01 0.32
N ASN A 43 -17.07 2.73 0.50
CA ASN A 43 -15.95 3.62 0.16
C ASN A 43 -15.37 3.31 -1.24
N GLY A 44 -15.94 2.31 -1.94
CA GLY A 44 -15.44 1.80 -3.21
C GLY A 44 -14.21 0.88 -3.06
N PHE A 45 -13.91 0.39 -1.86
CA PHE A 45 -12.75 -0.45 -1.61
C PHE A 45 -13.03 -1.90 -1.97
N ILE A 46 -12.02 -2.58 -2.50
CA ILE A 46 -12.03 -4.03 -2.69
C ILE A 46 -10.88 -4.61 -1.87
N SER A 47 -11.16 -5.51 -0.93
CA SER A 47 -10.14 -6.21 -0.14
C SER A 47 -10.37 -7.71 -0.22
N ILE A 48 -9.38 -8.41 -0.79
CA ILE A 48 -9.46 -9.83 -1.10
C ILE A 48 -8.44 -10.57 -0.23
N ASP A 49 -8.89 -11.62 0.46
CA ASP A 49 -8.07 -12.62 1.13
C ASP A 49 -7.96 -13.83 0.21
N CYS A 50 -6.81 -13.97 -0.45
CA CYS A 50 -6.61 -14.93 -1.52
C CYS A 50 -6.38 -16.31 -0.93
N GLY A 51 -7.24 -17.28 -1.26
CA GLY A 51 -7.18 -18.62 -0.68
C GLY A 51 -8.07 -18.82 0.54
N LEU A 52 -8.77 -17.78 1.01
CA LEU A 52 -9.77 -17.91 2.06
C LEU A 52 -10.88 -18.85 1.59
N GLN A 53 -11.19 -19.85 2.41
CA GLN A 53 -12.22 -20.84 2.11
C GLN A 53 -13.59 -20.40 2.63
N GLY A 54 -14.64 -20.78 1.91
CA GLY A 54 -16.02 -20.41 2.22
C GLY A 54 -16.49 -19.19 1.41
N GLU A 55 -17.71 -18.75 1.69
CA GLU A 55 -18.32 -17.57 1.05
C GLU A 55 -18.35 -16.36 1.99
N GLU A 56 -18.16 -16.59 3.29
CA GLU A 56 -18.19 -15.54 4.31
C GLU A 56 -16.83 -14.84 4.38
N GLY A 57 -16.88 -13.51 4.27
CA GLY A 57 -15.75 -12.64 4.59
C GLY A 57 -15.60 -12.41 6.09
N TYR A 58 -14.67 -11.54 6.46
CA TYR A 58 -14.53 -11.06 7.84
C TYR A 58 -14.23 -9.57 7.87
N VAL A 59 -14.52 -8.92 8.99
CA VAL A 59 -14.10 -7.55 9.26
C VAL A 59 -12.78 -7.61 10.01
N ASP A 60 -11.74 -7.00 9.46
CA ASP A 60 -10.46 -6.84 10.13
C ASP A 60 -10.62 -5.92 11.34
N THR A 61 -10.16 -6.34 12.51
CA THR A 61 -10.43 -5.62 13.76
C THR A 61 -9.61 -4.35 13.89
N ALA A 62 -8.44 -4.28 13.27
CA ALA A 62 -7.56 -3.11 13.31
C ALA A 62 -8.06 -2.04 12.34
N THR A 63 -8.23 -2.40 11.07
CA THR A 63 -8.62 -1.47 10.00
C THR A 63 -10.11 -1.26 9.90
N LYS A 64 -10.95 -2.16 10.41
CA LYS A 64 -12.42 -2.16 10.19
C LYS A 64 -12.83 -2.42 8.74
N LEU A 65 -11.90 -2.86 7.89
CA LEU A 65 -12.19 -3.20 6.50
C LEU A 65 -12.70 -4.63 6.38
N SER A 66 -13.65 -4.84 5.48
CA SER A 66 -14.15 -6.18 5.15
C SER A 66 -13.24 -6.84 4.12
N TYR A 67 -12.72 -8.02 4.45
CA TYR A 67 -12.02 -8.91 3.53
C TYR A 67 -12.92 -10.05 3.09
N TYR A 68 -12.87 -10.39 1.81
CA TYR A 68 -13.68 -11.44 1.23
C TYR A 68 -12.82 -12.50 0.52
N PRO A 69 -13.33 -13.74 0.39
CA PRO A 69 -12.70 -14.77 -0.42
C PRO A 69 -12.51 -14.32 -1.87
N ASP A 70 -11.50 -14.89 -2.53
CA ASP A 70 -11.15 -14.55 -3.91
C ASP A 70 -11.92 -15.32 -4.99
N THR A 71 -12.97 -16.02 -4.59
CA THR A 71 -13.89 -16.72 -5.49
C THR A 71 -14.51 -15.76 -6.49
N GLY A 72 -14.35 -16.06 -7.78
CA GLY A 72 -14.92 -15.27 -8.88
C GLY A 72 -14.07 -14.08 -9.36
N PHE A 73 -12.89 -13.86 -8.78
CA PHE A 73 -11.90 -12.89 -9.30
C PHE A 73 -10.91 -13.52 -10.27
N THR A 74 -10.79 -14.84 -10.25
CA THR A 74 -9.94 -15.62 -11.16
C THR A 74 -10.82 -16.43 -12.11
N ASP A 75 -10.26 -16.89 -13.22
CA ASP A 75 -10.96 -17.75 -14.19
C ASP A 75 -11.13 -19.22 -13.69
N GLY A 76 -11.34 -19.39 -12.38
CA GLY A 76 -11.44 -20.69 -11.71
C GLY A 76 -10.10 -21.41 -11.50
N ALA A 77 -8.98 -20.73 -11.80
CA ALA A 77 -7.64 -21.30 -11.70
C ALA A 77 -7.07 -21.25 -10.27
N GLY A 78 -6.04 -22.06 -10.05
CA GLY A 78 -5.26 -22.11 -8.81
C GLY A 78 -5.91 -22.88 -7.67
N THR A 79 -5.14 -23.04 -6.60
CA THR A 79 -5.48 -23.87 -5.43
C THR A 79 -5.31 -23.05 -4.16
N CYS A 80 -6.36 -22.97 -3.36
CA CYS A 80 -6.35 -22.36 -2.04
C CYS A 80 -5.53 -23.21 -1.06
N ARG A 81 -4.66 -22.58 -0.28
CA ARG A 81 -3.80 -23.22 0.72
C ARG A 81 -3.70 -22.34 1.96
N ASN A 82 -3.60 -22.99 3.12
CA ASN A 82 -3.18 -22.33 4.34
C ASN A 82 -1.65 -22.33 4.41
N ILE A 83 -1.07 -21.31 5.02
CA ILE A 83 0.34 -21.36 5.41
C ILE A 83 0.57 -22.37 6.53
N SER A 84 1.82 -22.78 6.75
CA SER A 84 2.17 -23.62 7.91
C SER A 84 1.91 -22.86 9.21
N ALA A 85 1.39 -23.58 10.21
CA ALA A 85 1.15 -23.04 11.55
C ALA A 85 2.43 -22.47 12.20
N ASP A 86 3.60 -22.98 11.82
CA ASP A 86 4.92 -22.49 12.28
C ASP A 86 5.16 -21.01 11.97
N TYR A 87 4.45 -20.45 10.98
CA TYR A 87 4.60 -19.06 10.53
C TYR A 87 3.40 -18.18 10.90
N ILE A 88 2.41 -18.71 11.62
CA ILE A 88 1.30 -17.92 12.14
C ILE A 88 1.74 -17.25 13.44
N MET A 89 1.76 -15.92 13.45
CA MET A 89 2.14 -15.11 14.60
C MET A 89 1.02 -14.13 14.97
N PRO A 90 0.86 -13.75 16.25
CA PRO A 90 -0.21 -12.84 16.67
C PRO A 90 -0.22 -11.46 15.97
N SER A 91 0.95 -10.98 15.54
CA SER A 91 1.09 -9.69 14.84
C SER A 91 0.85 -9.76 13.33
N LEU A 92 0.71 -10.97 12.77
CA LEU A 92 0.57 -11.17 11.34
C LEU A 92 -0.86 -10.83 10.90
N CYS A 93 -0.99 -10.11 9.77
CA CYS A 93 -2.29 -9.86 9.17
C CYS A 93 -3.01 -11.20 8.90
N LYS A 94 -4.29 -11.30 9.26
CA LYS A 94 -5.12 -12.46 8.93
C LYS A 94 -5.15 -12.74 7.42
N CYS A 95 -5.08 -11.68 6.61
CA CYS A 95 -4.97 -11.71 5.16
C CYS A 95 -3.70 -12.41 4.60
N LEU A 96 -2.78 -12.84 5.47
CA LEU A 96 -1.57 -13.58 5.11
C LEU A 96 -1.61 -15.04 5.57
N TYR A 97 -2.68 -15.48 6.22
CA TYR A 97 -2.83 -16.87 6.69
C TYR A 97 -3.14 -17.84 5.55
N THR A 98 -3.68 -17.33 4.45
CA THR A 98 -4.03 -18.12 3.28
C THR A 98 -3.39 -17.58 2.02
N VAL A 99 -3.25 -18.45 1.03
CA VAL A 99 -2.79 -18.10 -0.31
C VAL A 99 -3.63 -18.81 -1.36
N ARG A 100 -3.81 -18.19 -2.52
CA ARG A 100 -4.12 -18.91 -3.75
C ARG A 100 -2.84 -19.13 -4.55
N SER A 101 -2.53 -20.39 -4.82
CA SER A 101 -1.34 -20.81 -5.58
C SER A 101 -1.70 -21.23 -6.99
N PHE A 102 -0.84 -20.96 -7.98
CA PHE A 102 -1.09 -21.21 -9.40
C PHE A 102 -0.02 -22.14 -10.00
N PRO A 103 -0.12 -23.46 -9.78
CA PRO A 103 0.89 -24.43 -10.25
C PRO A 103 0.85 -24.68 -11.77
N ALA A 104 -0.23 -24.27 -12.44
CA ALA A 104 -0.44 -24.45 -13.87
C ALA A 104 -0.68 -23.09 -14.56
N GLY A 105 -0.41 -23.04 -15.86
CA GLY A 105 -0.50 -21.83 -16.65
C GLY A 105 0.77 -20.98 -16.63
N ALA A 106 1.05 -20.32 -17.75
CA ALA A 106 2.14 -19.35 -17.84
C ALA A 106 1.74 -18.00 -17.22
N GLU A 107 0.45 -17.67 -17.24
CA GLU A 107 -0.13 -16.42 -16.76
C GLU A 107 -1.46 -16.73 -16.07
N ASN A 108 -1.65 -16.17 -14.88
CA ASN A 108 -2.87 -16.31 -14.09
C ASN A 108 -3.31 -14.94 -13.57
N CYS A 109 -4.52 -14.52 -13.90
CA CYS A 109 -4.98 -13.16 -13.63
C CYS A 109 -6.14 -13.09 -12.64
N TYR A 110 -6.08 -12.07 -11.79
CA TYR A 110 -7.22 -11.54 -11.05
C TYR A 110 -7.86 -10.42 -11.88
N THR A 111 -9.18 -10.44 -12.04
CA THR A 111 -9.93 -9.36 -12.69
C THR A 111 -10.78 -8.64 -11.64
N LEU A 112 -10.38 -7.42 -11.28
CA LEU A 112 -11.13 -6.53 -10.40
C LEU A 112 -12.09 -5.70 -11.24
N ARG A 113 -13.39 -5.72 -10.93
CA ARG A 113 -14.47 -5.10 -11.72
C ARG A 113 -15.20 -4.02 -10.93
N SER A 114 -16.21 -3.42 -11.57
CA SER A 114 -17.05 -2.37 -10.98
C SER A 114 -16.25 -1.11 -10.65
N LEU A 115 -15.24 -0.82 -11.48
CA LEU A 115 -14.41 0.37 -11.38
C LEU A 115 -15.02 1.52 -12.17
N VAL A 116 -14.60 2.74 -11.84
CA VAL A 116 -15.00 3.97 -12.53
C VAL A 116 -13.93 4.32 -13.56
N PRO A 117 -14.23 4.24 -14.87
CA PRO A 117 -13.31 4.62 -15.92
C PRO A 117 -12.72 6.02 -15.73
N GLY A 118 -11.42 6.16 -15.91
CA GLY A 118 -10.68 7.42 -15.78
C GLY A 118 -10.45 7.89 -14.34
N LEU A 119 -10.73 7.05 -13.34
CA LEU A 119 -10.34 7.30 -11.95
C LEU A 119 -8.93 6.73 -11.66
N LYS A 120 -8.28 7.27 -10.63
CA LYS A 120 -7.02 6.75 -10.12
C LYS A 120 -7.30 5.67 -9.08
N TYR A 121 -6.48 4.64 -9.09
CA TYR A 121 -6.58 3.54 -8.13
C TYR A 121 -5.20 3.25 -7.56
N LEU A 122 -5.17 3.06 -6.24
CA LEU A 122 -4.07 2.39 -5.55
C LEU A 122 -4.39 0.89 -5.56
N ILE A 123 -3.47 0.10 -6.09
CA ILE A 123 -3.54 -1.36 -6.09
C ILE A 123 -2.38 -1.88 -5.27
N ARG A 124 -2.66 -2.76 -4.30
CA ARG A 124 -1.66 -3.36 -3.42
C ARG A 124 -1.80 -4.87 -3.41
N ALA A 125 -0.70 -5.57 -3.67
CA ALA A 125 -0.63 -7.02 -3.59
C ALA A 125 0.33 -7.42 -2.47
N LYS A 126 -0.08 -8.41 -1.67
CA LYS A 126 0.72 -8.95 -0.57
C LYS A 126 1.03 -10.42 -0.78
N PHE A 127 2.23 -10.80 -0.35
CA PHE A 127 2.77 -12.13 -0.50
C PHE A 127 3.49 -12.55 0.78
N MET A 128 3.11 -13.70 1.32
CA MET A 128 3.88 -14.40 2.35
C MET A 128 3.83 -15.90 2.04
N TYR A 129 4.98 -16.50 1.78
CA TYR A 129 5.04 -17.90 1.34
C TYR A 129 4.61 -18.87 2.44
N GLY A 130 5.03 -18.65 3.69
CA GLY A 130 4.60 -19.41 4.85
C GLY A 130 4.74 -20.93 4.72
N ASN A 131 5.58 -21.41 3.78
CA ASN A 131 5.75 -22.81 3.44
C ASN A 131 4.42 -23.56 3.15
N TYR A 132 3.47 -22.90 2.48
CA TYR A 132 2.12 -23.42 2.23
C TYR A 132 2.09 -24.77 1.47
N ASP A 133 3.14 -25.09 0.71
CA ASP A 133 3.27 -26.32 -0.09
C ASP A 133 4.24 -27.35 0.51
N ALA A 134 4.78 -27.07 1.71
CA ALA A 134 5.78 -27.89 2.40
C ALA A 134 7.10 -28.12 1.64
N LEU A 135 7.39 -27.37 0.57
CA LEU A 135 8.61 -27.56 -0.23
C LEU A 135 9.82 -26.79 0.30
N ARG A 136 9.62 -25.82 1.21
CA ARG A 136 10.65 -24.91 1.74
C ARG A 136 11.47 -24.22 0.66
N ARG A 137 10.85 -23.96 -0.49
CA ARG A 137 11.47 -23.33 -1.65
C ARG A 137 10.60 -22.16 -2.09
N PRO A 138 10.81 -20.97 -1.50
CA PRO A 138 10.08 -19.77 -1.90
C PRO A 138 10.23 -19.51 -3.41
N PRO A 139 9.15 -19.11 -4.10
CA PRO A 139 9.17 -18.90 -5.54
C PRO A 139 9.64 -17.49 -5.92
N VAL A 140 10.07 -17.35 -7.17
CA VAL A 140 10.25 -16.05 -7.85
C VAL A 140 9.33 -16.03 -9.06
N PHE A 141 8.60 -14.94 -9.27
CA PHE A 141 7.68 -14.78 -10.39
C PHE A 141 7.42 -13.29 -10.66
N ASP A 142 6.86 -12.96 -11.82
CA ASP A 142 6.55 -11.58 -12.16
C ASP A 142 5.08 -11.25 -11.91
N LEU A 143 4.82 -10.00 -11.58
CA LEU A 143 3.50 -9.43 -11.39
C LEU A 143 3.28 -8.36 -12.44
N HIS A 144 2.11 -8.37 -13.07
CA HIS A 144 1.73 -7.42 -14.10
C HIS A 144 0.40 -6.75 -13.75
N ILE A 145 0.23 -5.49 -14.15
CA ILE A 145 -1.07 -4.81 -14.18
C ILE A 145 -1.43 -4.57 -15.64
N GLY A 146 -2.47 -5.25 -16.11
CA GLY A 146 -2.73 -5.40 -17.54
C GLY A 146 -1.50 -5.97 -18.24
N VAL A 147 -1.04 -5.30 -19.29
CA VAL A 147 0.15 -5.72 -20.06
C VAL A 147 1.47 -5.19 -19.48
N ASN A 148 1.43 -4.38 -18.43
CA ASN A 148 2.61 -3.71 -17.89
C ASN A 148 3.23 -4.54 -16.77
N HIS A 149 4.53 -4.83 -16.85
CA HIS A 149 5.29 -5.36 -15.72
C HIS A 149 5.18 -4.39 -14.54
N TRP A 150 4.78 -4.91 -13.39
CA TRP A 150 4.64 -4.16 -12.14
C TRP A 150 5.82 -4.43 -11.22
N HIS A 151 6.09 -5.70 -10.91
CA HIS A 151 7.17 -6.07 -9.99
C HIS A 151 7.60 -7.52 -10.16
N THR A 152 8.87 -7.81 -9.88
CA THR A 152 9.33 -9.20 -9.72
C THR A 152 9.23 -9.59 -8.26
N VAL A 153 8.29 -10.47 -7.94
CA VAL A 153 8.11 -10.98 -6.58
C VAL A 153 9.22 -11.98 -6.30
N ASN A 154 10.10 -11.63 -5.36
CA ASN A 154 11.17 -12.48 -4.89
C ASN A 154 11.09 -12.62 -3.36
N ILE A 155 10.70 -13.81 -2.89
CA ILE A 155 10.53 -14.08 -1.47
C ILE A 155 11.76 -14.81 -0.98
N SER A 156 12.55 -14.18 -0.11
CA SER A 156 13.81 -14.76 0.35
C SER A 156 13.65 -15.86 1.39
N LYS A 157 12.63 -15.76 2.26
CA LYS A 157 12.36 -16.70 3.35
C LYS A 157 10.85 -16.89 3.57
N PRO A 158 10.39 -18.02 4.13
CA PRO A 158 8.96 -18.28 4.31
C PRO A 158 8.19 -17.26 5.16
N HIS A 159 8.84 -16.63 6.14
CA HIS A 159 8.20 -15.65 7.02
C HIS A 159 8.27 -14.21 6.50
N VAL A 160 8.95 -13.96 5.38
CA VAL A 160 9.09 -12.60 4.85
C VAL A 160 7.80 -12.21 4.14
N GLU A 161 7.17 -11.15 4.64
CA GLU A 161 6.10 -10.47 3.95
C GLU A 161 6.70 -9.57 2.86
N LYS A 162 6.15 -9.67 1.65
CA LYS A 162 6.40 -8.72 0.56
C LYS A 162 5.08 -8.05 0.20
N SER A 163 5.04 -6.74 0.32
CA SER A 163 3.92 -5.90 -0.13
C SER A 163 4.41 -5.00 -1.24
N VAL A 164 3.66 -4.92 -2.33
CA VAL A 164 3.93 -4.04 -3.47
C VAL A 164 2.70 -3.20 -3.75
N GLU A 165 2.91 -1.93 -4.08
CA GLU A 165 1.83 -0.99 -4.32
C GLU A 165 2.10 -0.20 -5.61
N ALA A 166 1.05 -0.03 -6.41
CA ALA A 166 1.05 0.83 -7.59
C ALA A 166 -0.12 1.81 -7.54
N ILE A 167 0.06 2.97 -8.15
CA ILE A 167 -1.01 3.93 -8.39
C ILE A 167 -1.08 4.20 -9.89
N LEU A 168 -2.25 3.98 -10.47
CA LEU A 168 -2.47 4.16 -11.91
C LEU A 168 -3.86 4.72 -12.19
N LEU A 169 -4.00 5.32 -13.36
CA LEU A 169 -5.30 5.67 -13.93
C LEU A 169 -5.84 4.43 -14.66
N VAL A 170 -7.04 3.98 -14.30
CA VAL A 170 -7.68 2.83 -14.94
C VAL A 170 -8.64 3.34 -16.03
N PRO A 171 -8.42 2.98 -17.31
CA PRO A 171 -9.22 3.52 -18.41
C PRO A 171 -10.59 2.86 -18.57
N ASP A 172 -10.76 1.64 -18.06
CA ASP A 172 -11.97 0.83 -18.19
C ASP A 172 -12.66 0.60 -16.83
N ASP A 173 -13.77 -0.16 -16.82
CA ASP A 173 -14.51 -0.53 -15.61
C ASP A 173 -13.91 -1.75 -14.88
N PHE A 174 -12.74 -2.21 -15.32
CA PHE A 174 -11.98 -3.29 -14.71
C PHE A 174 -10.48 -3.07 -14.80
N VAL A 175 -9.72 -3.78 -13.97
CA VAL A 175 -8.27 -3.90 -14.06
C VAL A 175 -7.87 -5.35 -13.79
N GLN A 176 -6.85 -5.81 -14.50
CA GLN A 176 -6.29 -7.15 -14.31
C GLN A 176 -4.94 -7.08 -13.62
N VAL A 177 -4.74 -7.95 -12.63
CA VAL A 177 -3.47 -8.18 -11.95
C VAL A 177 -3.05 -9.61 -12.21
N CYS A 178 -1.96 -9.80 -12.95
CA CYS A 178 -1.55 -11.10 -13.48
C CYS A 178 -0.23 -11.56 -12.87
N LEU A 179 -0.19 -12.82 -12.43
CA LEU A 179 1.00 -13.51 -11.97
C LEU A 179 1.58 -14.31 -13.14
N ILE A 180 2.82 -14.02 -13.50
CA ILE A 180 3.53 -14.65 -14.62
C ILE A 180 4.55 -15.63 -14.08
N ASN A 181 4.40 -16.89 -14.49
CA ASN A 181 5.30 -17.96 -14.10
C ASN A 181 6.62 -17.87 -14.85
N THR A 182 7.72 -17.62 -14.13
CA THR A 182 9.08 -17.53 -14.68
C THR A 182 9.83 -18.88 -14.64
N GLY A 183 9.17 -19.94 -14.17
CA GLY A 183 9.77 -21.26 -13.95
C GLY A 183 10.54 -21.41 -12.63
N ALA A 184 10.61 -20.36 -11.81
CA ALA A 184 11.33 -20.34 -10.54
C ALA A 184 10.44 -20.62 -9.32
N GLY A 185 9.49 -21.54 -9.46
CA GLY A 185 8.54 -21.94 -8.41
C GLY A 185 7.09 -21.63 -8.77
N THR A 186 6.17 -21.87 -7.84
CA THR A 186 4.72 -21.68 -8.06
C THR A 186 4.31 -20.25 -7.71
N PRO A 187 3.81 -19.44 -8.66
CA PRO A 187 3.24 -18.14 -8.34
C PRO A 187 2.06 -18.26 -7.36
N PHE A 188 1.92 -17.31 -6.45
CA PHE A 188 0.82 -17.28 -5.50
C PHE A 188 0.50 -15.85 -5.08
N MET A 189 -0.67 -15.63 -4.50
CA MET A 189 -1.07 -14.34 -3.92
C MET A 189 -1.69 -14.59 -2.55
N SER A 190 -1.37 -13.74 -1.56
CA SER A 190 -1.98 -13.80 -0.21
C SER A 190 -3.13 -12.80 -0.08
N SER A 191 -2.95 -11.58 -0.58
CA SER A 191 -4.01 -10.57 -0.57
C SER A 191 -3.90 -9.61 -1.74
N LEU A 192 -5.06 -9.13 -2.20
CA LEU A 192 -5.18 -8.10 -3.23
C LEU A 192 -6.14 -7.02 -2.75
N GLU A 193 -5.65 -5.79 -2.66
CA GLU A 193 -6.37 -4.62 -2.17
C GLU A 193 -6.43 -3.55 -3.28
N LEU A 194 -7.59 -2.94 -3.48
CA LEU A 194 -7.79 -1.82 -4.39
C LEU A 194 -8.53 -0.68 -3.69
N ARG A 195 -8.02 0.55 -3.85
CA ARG A 195 -8.55 1.78 -3.25
C ARG A 195 -8.73 2.85 -4.32
N PRO A 196 -9.93 3.40 -4.52
CA PRO A 196 -10.15 4.54 -5.39
C PRO A 196 -9.46 5.77 -4.77
N LEU A 197 -8.84 6.58 -5.63
CA LEU A 197 -8.25 7.87 -5.26
C LEU A 197 -8.96 8.99 -6.00
N LYS A 198 -9.01 10.17 -5.39
CA LYS A 198 -9.49 11.38 -6.07
C LYS A 198 -8.57 11.72 -7.23
N LYS A 199 -9.15 12.25 -8.32
CA LYS A 199 -8.41 12.63 -9.54
C LYS A 199 -7.31 13.66 -9.28
N THR A 200 -7.47 14.50 -8.27
CA THR A 200 -6.52 15.56 -7.87
C THR A 200 -5.28 15.03 -7.16
N ILE A 201 -5.38 13.89 -6.46
CA ILE A 201 -4.27 13.31 -5.70
C ILE A 201 -3.29 12.65 -6.68
N TYR A 202 -1.99 12.80 -6.44
CA TYR A 202 -0.90 12.33 -7.31
C TYR A 202 -1.06 12.82 -8.77
N PRO A 203 -0.88 14.12 -9.05
CA PRO A 203 -1.06 14.68 -10.39
C PRO A 203 -0.17 14.04 -11.47
N GLN A 204 0.93 13.42 -11.05
CA GLN A 204 1.88 12.75 -11.93
C GLN A 204 1.34 11.44 -12.53
N VAL A 205 0.26 10.90 -11.96
CA VAL A 205 -0.45 9.73 -12.50
C VAL A 205 -1.33 10.17 -13.66
N THR A 206 -1.01 9.70 -14.86
CA THR A 206 -1.75 9.97 -16.10
C THR A 206 -2.10 8.66 -16.80
N ALA A 207 -2.85 8.71 -17.91
CA ALA A 207 -3.13 7.52 -18.72
C ALA A 207 -1.84 6.86 -19.27
N ALA A 208 -0.75 7.63 -19.41
CA ALA A 208 0.52 7.17 -19.93
C ALA A 208 1.59 6.96 -18.83
N GLN A 209 1.27 7.20 -17.55
CA GLN A 209 2.26 7.15 -16.48
C GLN A 209 1.63 6.70 -15.16
N GLY A 210 2.13 5.59 -14.60
CA GLY A 210 1.78 5.13 -13.26
C GLY A 210 2.89 5.43 -12.24
N LEU A 211 2.59 5.22 -10.96
CA LEU A 211 3.55 5.25 -9.86
C LEU A 211 3.70 3.87 -9.23
N LEU A 212 4.93 3.52 -8.87
CA LEU A 212 5.24 2.36 -8.03
C LEU A 212 5.70 2.87 -6.68
N LEU A 213 5.12 2.36 -5.60
CA LEU A 213 5.56 2.78 -4.28
C LEU A 213 6.94 2.16 -3.98
N SER A 214 7.92 3.02 -3.71
CA SER A 214 9.18 2.60 -3.13
C SER A 214 9.07 2.63 -1.60
N GLU A 215 8.76 3.80 -1.03
CA GLU A 215 8.57 3.95 0.42
C GLU A 215 7.50 4.99 0.75
N ARG A 216 6.77 4.75 1.85
CA ARG A 216 5.87 5.72 2.49
C ARG A 216 6.12 5.70 3.98
N ILE A 217 6.79 6.73 4.48
CA ILE A 217 7.33 6.77 5.84
C ILE A 217 6.65 7.83 6.68
N ASN A 218 6.36 7.48 7.94
CA ASN A 218 6.02 8.41 8.99
C ASN A 218 7.18 8.55 9.99
N PHE A 219 7.83 9.71 10.00
CA PHE A 219 8.96 9.99 10.88
C PHE A 219 8.52 10.47 12.27
N GLY A 220 9.45 10.38 13.23
CA GLY A 220 9.22 10.91 14.59
C GLY A 220 8.44 9.96 15.50
N GLN A 221 8.34 8.69 15.12
CA GLN A 221 7.60 7.69 15.88
C GLN A 221 8.38 7.21 17.10
N ILE A 222 7.64 6.79 18.14
CA ILE A 222 8.20 6.20 19.37
C ILE A 222 8.14 4.67 19.30
N ASP A 223 7.10 4.14 18.64
CA ASP A 223 6.87 2.71 18.44
C ASP A 223 7.01 2.36 16.96
N GLU A 224 7.89 1.40 16.65
CA GLU A 224 8.10 0.85 15.32
C GLU A 224 6.93 0.01 14.79
N ASN A 225 5.96 -0.29 15.65
CA ASN A 225 4.74 -1.00 15.28
C ASN A 225 3.55 -0.06 15.02
N ASN A 226 3.72 1.26 15.21
CA ASN A 226 2.66 2.24 15.00
C ASN A 226 2.44 2.57 13.52
N VAL A 227 1.93 1.59 12.77
CA VAL A 227 1.58 1.74 11.36
C VAL A 227 0.29 2.55 11.24
N ILE A 228 0.35 3.68 10.53
CA ILE A 228 -0.83 4.47 10.22
C ILE A 228 -1.42 4.01 8.89
N ARG A 229 -2.71 3.67 8.89
CA ARG A 229 -3.50 3.35 7.71
C ARG A 229 -4.98 3.62 8.00
N TYR A 230 -5.90 3.06 7.24
CA TYR A 230 -7.33 3.20 7.52
C TYR A 230 -7.68 2.67 8.93
N PRO A 231 -8.52 3.37 9.72
CA PRO A 231 -9.36 4.52 9.33
C PRO A 231 -8.69 5.91 9.41
N ASP A 232 -7.47 6.02 9.93
CA ASP A 232 -6.77 7.32 10.06
C ASP A 232 -6.37 7.89 8.69
N ASP A 233 -5.98 7.01 7.74
CA ASP A 233 -5.86 7.35 6.32
C ASP A 233 -7.11 6.91 5.55
N THR A 234 -7.91 7.87 5.09
CA THR A 234 -9.15 7.62 4.34
C THR A 234 -8.90 6.95 2.99
N HIS A 235 -7.67 6.93 2.48
CA HIS A 235 -7.27 6.25 1.24
C HIS A 235 -6.59 4.89 1.51
N ASP A 236 -6.55 4.45 2.76
CA ASP A 236 -5.91 3.21 3.23
C ASP A 236 -4.47 3.03 2.72
N ARG A 237 -3.73 4.14 2.60
CA ARG A 237 -2.29 4.10 2.41
C ARG A 237 -1.61 3.66 3.70
N ILE A 238 -0.61 2.80 3.57
CA ILE A 238 0.19 2.33 4.70
C ILE A 238 1.38 3.25 4.88
N TRP A 239 1.47 3.90 6.05
CA TRP A 239 2.59 4.73 6.46
C TRP A 239 3.45 3.96 7.47
N THR A 240 4.65 3.60 7.05
CA THR A 240 5.59 2.83 7.87
C THR A 240 6.26 3.74 8.90
N PRO A 241 6.19 3.43 10.21
CA PRO A 241 6.81 4.26 11.23
C PRO A 241 8.34 4.13 11.17
N VAL A 242 9.02 5.26 11.31
CA VAL A 242 10.46 5.31 11.56
C VAL A 242 10.72 5.94 12.92
N VAL A 243 11.27 5.12 13.82
CA VAL A 243 11.67 5.56 15.15
C VAL A 243 12.91 6.42 15.05
N SER A 244 12.86 7.61 15.66
CA SER A 244 14.00 8.52 15.63
C SER A 244 15.14 7.99 16.49
N SER A 245 16.32 7.83 15.90
CA SER A 245 17.52 7.34 16.60
C SER A 245 18.78 8.11 16.20
N GLY A 246 19.86 7.93 16.95
CA GLY A 246 21.17 8.49 16.63
C GLY A 246 21.17 10.02 16.57
N THR A 247 21.37 10.57 15.37
CA THR A 247 21.47 12.01 15.10
C THR A 247 20.14 12.75 15.11
N TYR A 248 19.02 12.03 15.12
CA TYR A 248 17.68 12.59 15.06
C TYR A 248 16.93 12.42 16.39
N THR A 249 15.94 13.27 16.61
CA THR A 249 14.95 13.15 17.70
C THR A 249 13.55 13.34 17.14
N GLY A 250 12.61 12.56 17.67
CA GLY A 250 11.20 12.69 17.34
C GLY A 250 10.60 13.88 18.07
N VAL A 251 9.64 14.52 17.43
CA VAL A 251 8.76 15.54 18.00
C VAL A 251 7.33 15.17 17.65
N SER A 252 6.41 15.42 18.56
CA SER A 252 5.00 15.11 18.37
C SER A 252 4.11 16.17 19.01
N THR A 253 2.87 16.26 18.53
CA THR A 253 1.84 17.12 19.11
C THR A 253 0.51 16.37 19.20
N THR A 254 -0.28 16.70 20.22
CA THR A 254 -1.68 16.29 20.33
C THR A 254 -2.63 17.31 19.69
N SER A 255 -2.12 18.48 19.31
CA SER A 255 -2.90 19.52 18.64
C SER A 255 -3.32 19.06 17.24
N LYS A 256 -4.50 19.51 16.79
CA LYS A 256 -4.97 19.20 15.44
C LYS A 256 -4.09 19.91 14.42
N VAL A 257 -3.40 19.14 13.58
CA VAL A 257 -2.68 19.65 12.41
C VAL A 257 -3.60 19.57 11.21
N ILE A 258 -3.62 20.62 10.37
CA ILE A 258 -4.47 20.65 9.18
C ILE A 258 -3.55 20.44 7.97
N PRO A 259 -3.58 19.24 7.36
CA PRO A 259 -2.72 18.91 6.23
C PRO A 259 -3.13 19.69 4.97
N ASP A 260 -2.18 19.86 4.06
CA ASP A 260 -2.50 20.28 2.70
C ASP A 260 -3.43 19.25 2.03
N SER A 261 -4.41 19.77 1.32
CA SER A 261 -5.39 19.04 0.52
C SER A 261 -4.80 18.31 -0.70
N LEU A 262 -3.62 18.69 -1.19
CA LEU A 262 -3.10 18.13 -2.46
C LEU A 262 -2.89 16.61 -2.40
N PHE A 263 -2.43 16.11 -1.26
CA PHE A 263 -2.18 14.68 -1.05
C PHE A 263 -3.08 14.06 0.01
N GLU A 264 -3.90 14.87 0.69
CA GLU A 264 -4.82 14.43 1.75
C GLU A 264 -4.13 13.52 2.78
N VAL A 265 -2.96 13.94 3.25
CA VAL A 265 -2.17 13.18 4.23
C VAL A 265 -2.94 13.08 5.55
N PRO A 266 -2.93 11.94 6.27
CA PRO A 266 -3.59 11.83 7.56
C PRO A 266 -3.06 12.85 8.57
N THR A 267 -3.94 13.42 9.37
CA THR A 267 -3.54 14.29 10.50
C THR A 267 -2.55 13.59 11.42
N ALA A 268 -2.75 12.30 11.69
CA ALA A 268 -1.88 11.50 12.55
C ALA A 268 -0.43 11.40 12.02
N VAL A 269 -0.24 11.41 10.70
CA VAL A 269 1.11 11.47 10.08
C VAL A 269 1.72 12.87 10.26
N MET A 270 0.92 13.92 10.12
CA MET A 270 1.39 15.30 10.28
C MET A 270 1.62 15.70 11.74
N GLN A 271 1.17 14.90 12.73
CA GLN A 271 1.34 15.15 14.16
C GLN A 271 2.68 14.66 14.72
N THR A 272 3.50 14.01 13.89
CA THR A 272 4.84 13.57 14.26
C THR A 272 5.85 13.99 13.21
N ALA A 273 7.04 14.37 13.64
CA ALA A 273 8.14 14.69 12.75
C ALA A 273 9.48 14.30 13.39
N MET A 274 10.53 14.22 12.58
CA MET A 274 11.89 14.13 13.07
C MET A 274 12.62 15.47 12.95
N LYS A 275 13.54 15.73 13.87
CA LYS A 275 14.50 16.83 13.76
C LYS A 275 15.93 16.40 14.07
N PRO A 276 16.94 17.10 13.54
CA PRO A 276 18.31 16.95 14.01
C PRO A 276 18.41 17.26 15.50
N ARG A 277 19.20 16.46 16.25
CA ARG A 277 19.50 16.75 17.66
C ARG A 277 20.37 17.99 17.82
N ASN A 278 21.30 18.18 16.90
CA ASN A 278 22.15 19.35 16.83
C ASN A 278 21.61 20.27 15.74
N VAL A 279 21.36 21.54 16.09
CA VAL A 279 20.84 22.55 15.15
C VAL A 279 21.77 22.76 13.95
N SER A 280 23.08 22.54 14.14
CA SER A 280 24.08 22.63 13.07
C SER A 280 24.11 21.41 12.12
N SER A 281 23.32 20.37 12.38
CA SER A 281 23.25 19.17 11.56
C SER A 281 22.07 19.23 10.59
N GLY A 282 22.29 18.87 9.33
CA GLY A 282 21.22 18.74 8.34
C GLY A 282 20.46 17.42 8.46
N ILE A 283 19.35 17.31 7.73
CA ILE A 283 18.66 16.04 7.49
C ILE A 283 19.20 15.46 6.19
N SER A 284 19.72 14.22 6.25
CA SER A 284 20.16 13.48 5.08
C SER A 284 19.28 12.25 4.90
N LEU A 285 18.71 12.11 3.72
CA LEU A 285 17.93 10.95 3.29
C LEU A 285 18.60 10.35 2.07
N SER A 286 18.72 9.03 2.08
CA SER A 286 19.33 8.25 0.99
C SER A 286 18.53 6.98 0.79
N TRP A 287 18.40 6.56 -0.46
CA TRP A 287 17.79 5.30 -0.86
C TRP A 287 18.64 4.67 -1.96
N ASP A 288 18.56 3.34 -2.04
CA ASP A 288 19.19 2.60 -3.12
C ASP A 288 18.27 2.65 -4.36
N PRO A 289 18.80 2.90 -5.56
CA PRO A 289 18.03 2.77 -6.78
C PRO A 289 17.46 1.35 -6.91
N GLU A 290 16.22 1.21 -7.36
CA GLU A 290 15.54 -0.07 -7.58
C GLU A 290 15.33 -0.27 -9.09
N PRO A 291 16.26 -0.94 -9.80
CA PRO A 291 16.17 -1.14 -11.23
C PRO A 291 14.90 -1.91 -11.61
N GLN A 292 14.24 -1.47 -12.68
CA GLN A 292 13.14 -2.21 -13.29
C GLN A 292 13.66 -3.01 -14.49
N PRO A 293 13.07 -4.16 -14.86
CA PRO A 293 13.58 -5.02 -15.94
C PRO A 293 13.84 -4.29 -17.26
N ASN A 294 13.00 -3.30 -17.59
CA ASN A 294 13.10 -2.50 -18.81
C ASN A 294 13.60 -1.07 -18.56
N ASN A 295 13.95 -0.73 -17.31
CA ASN A 295 14.44 0.59 -16.95
C ASN A 295 15.47 0.50 -15.81
N PRO A 296 16.78 0.43 -16.12
CA PRO A 296 17.82 0.25 -15.11
C PRO A 296 18.06 1.50 -14.24
N SER A 297 17.54 2.67 -14.64
CA SER A 297 17.61 3.92 -13.87
C SER A 297 16.24 4.60 -13.86
N PRO A 298 15.27 4.07 -13.08
CA PRO A 298 13.94 4.64 -13.03
C PRO A 298 13.94 6.04 -12.43
N GLY A 299 13.04 6.88 -12.92
CA GLY A 299 12.80 8.20 -12.34
C GLY A 299 12.10 8.08 -10.99
N TYR A 300 12.44 8.96 -10.07
CA TYR A 300 11.84 9.04 -8.74
C TYR A 300 11.03 10.33 -8.60
N ILE A 301 9.88 10.23 -7.94
CA ILE A 301 9.11 11.36 -7.44
C ILE A 301 9.18 11.31 -5.92
N ILE A 302 9.64 12.41 -5.34
CA ILE A 302 9.76 12.57 -3.90
C ILE A 302 8.71 13.59 -3.45
N ILE A 303 7.86 13.18 -2.52
CA ILE A 303 6.85 14.02 -1.91
C ILE A 303 7.19 14.15 -0.44
N MET A 304 7.57 15.35 -0.02
CA MET A 304 7.90 15.67 1.36
C MET A 304 6.75 16.43 2.02
N HIS A 305 6.27 15.94 3.16
CA HIS A 305 5.17 16.52 3.90
C HIS A 305 5.66 17.21 5.16
N PHE A 306 5.30 18.46 5.33
CA PHE A 306 5.96 19.32 6.27
C PHE A 306 5.01 19.89 7.34
N SER A 307 5.35 19.77 8.63
CA SER A 307 4.59 20.40 9.73
C SER A 307 5.50 21.06 10.78
N GLU A 308 5.04 22.17 11.35
CA GLU A 308 5.66 22.79 12.52
C GLU A 308 4.90 22.38 13.78
N LEU A 309 5.60 21.74 14.71
CA LEU A 309 5.02 21.11 15.89
C LEU A 309 5.49 21.76 17.20
N GLU A 310 6.52 22.60 17.14
CA GLU A 310 7.08 23.29 18.29
C GLU A 310 6.77 24.79 18.22
N PHE A 311 6.35 25.37 19.34
CA PHE A 311 6.18 26.83 19.43
C PHE A 311 7.55 27.50 19.52
N LEU A 312 7.91 28.26 18.49
CA LEU A 312 9.06 29.15 18.55
C LEU A 312 8.64 30.46 19.23
N LEU A 313 9.42 30.89 20.23
CA LEU A 313 9.34 32.27 20.73
C LEU A 313 9.74 33.21 19.59
N PHE A 314 9.05 34.35 19.47
CA PHE A 314 8.92 35.23 18.30
C PHE A 314 10.19 35.73 17.55
N ASN A 315 11.41 35.27 17.87
CA ASN A 315 12.67 35.79 17.28
C ASN A 315 13.68 34.70 16.86
N VAL A 316 13.27 33.47 16.55
CA VAL A 316 14.19 32.41 16.09
C VAL A 316 13.75 31.84 14.74
N THR A 317 14.61 31.94 13.73
CA THR A 317 14.51 31.18 12.48
C THR A 317 15.32 29.90 12.59
N ARG A 318 14.81 28.84 11.96
CA ARG A 318 15.43 27.52 11.95
C ARG A 318 16.35 27.33 10.75
#